data_AF-A0A2S9FMD6-F1
#
_entry.id   AF-A0A2S9FMD6-F1
#
_cell.length_a   1.000
_cell.length_b   1.000
_cell.length_c   1.000
_cell.angle_alpha   90.00
_cell.angle_beta   90.00
_cell.angle_gamma   90.00
#
_symmetry.space_group_name_H-M   'P 1'
#
loop_
_entity.id
_entity.type
_entity.pdbx_description
1 polymer ?
#
loop_
_entity_poly.entity_id
_entity_poly.type
_entity_poly.pdbx_seq_one_letter_code
_entity_poly.pdbx_strand_id
1 'polypeptide(L)'
;AIAANTGINHALAFSTDLAGPDFVYPAIKSDGQNWAGVATPIPEGYRIQLDPNINVDAISGMTPGERVIAKTLQTHGAYVVDQGGARMAFAFELLDDATASSPGAVWKNAGLAWDYYDMKSIPWSQLRVLAPTAAPV
;
A
#
# COMPACT_ATOMS: atom_id res chain seq x y z
N ALA A 1 3.30 15.74 4.24
CA ALA A 1 4.18 14.57 4.04
C ALA A 1 5.33 14.87 3.08
N ILE A 2 5.08 15.13 1.79
CA ILE A 2 6.12 15.32 0.75
C ILE A 2 7.13 16.43 1.11
N ALA A 3 6.66 17.66 1.32
CA ALA A 3 7.55 18.79 1.64
C ALA A 3 8.34 18.61 2.94
N ALA A 4 7.78 17.88 3.91
CA ALA A 4 8.38 17.62 5.21
C ALA A 4 9.23 16.33 5.23
N ASN A 5 9.29 15.59 4.13
CA ASN A 5 9.90 14.25 4.06
C ASN A 5 9.45 13.31 5.20
N THR A 6 8.15 13.29 5.49
CA THR A 6 7.54 12.43 6.51
C THR A 6 6.55 11.45 5.90
N GLY A 7 6.20 10.39 6.62
CA GLY A 7 5.03 9.57 6.29
C GLY A 7 3.73 10.37 6.35
N ILE A 8 2.68 9.80 5.78
CA ILE A 8 1.29 10.23 5.93
C ILE A 8 0.78 9.66 7.25
N ASN A 9 0.00 10.44 8.02
CA ASN A 9 -0.39 10.10 9.40
C ASN A 9 -1.58 9.11 9.48
N HIS A 10 -1.68 8.16 8.56
CA HIS A 10 -2.65 7.08 8.60
C HIS A 10 -2.15 5.86 7.80
N ALA A 11 -2.79 4.71 8.01
CA ALA A 11 -2.51 3.51 7.22
C ALA A 11 -2.98 3.70 5.79
N LEU A 12 -2.26 3.12 4.83
CA LEU A 12 -2.68 3.06 3.44
C LEU A 12 -3.73 1.96 3.25
N ALA A 13 -4.40 2.00 2.10
CA ALA A 13 -5.26 0.91 1.63
C ALA A 13 -4.71 0.42 0.28
N PHE A 14 -4.79 -0.88 0.03
CA PHE A 14 -4.37 -1.45 -1.24
C PHE A 14 -5.24 -2.64 -1.64
N SER A 15 -5.28 -2.89 -2.95
CA SER A 15 -5.83 -4.11 -3.54
C SER A 15 -4.70 -5.03 -4.02
N THR A 16 -4.99 -6.33 -4.12
CA THR A 16 -4.00 -7.35 -4.51
C THR A 16 -4.66 -8.52 -5.21
N ASP A 17 -3.94 -9.20 -6.10
CA ASP A 17 -4.36 -10.46 -6.74
C ASP A 17 -4.33 -11.67 -5.80
N LEU A 18 -3.77 -11.47 -4.60
CA LEU A 18 -3.64 -12.47 -3.54
C LEU A 18 -4.85 -12.53 -2.61
N ALA A 19 -5.82 -11.62 -2.70
CA ALA A 19 -6.89 -11.55 -1.70
C ALA A 19 -7.78 -12.79 -1.80
N GLY A 20 -7.99 -13.46 -0.66
CA GLY A 20 -8.80 -14.70 -0.56
C GLY A 20 -10.19 -14.43 -0.01
N PRO A 21 -11.07 -15.45 0.03
CA PRO A 21 -12.45 -15.30 0.47
C PRO A 21 -12.61 -14.97 1.96
N ASP A 22 -11.55 -15.14 2.74
CA ASP A 22 -11.54 -14.83 4.17
C ASP A 22 -11.35 -13.33 4.41
N PHE A 23 -11.83 -12.86 5.55
CA PHE A 23 -11.60 -11.50 6.04
C PHE A 23 -11.42 -11.49 7.56
N VAL A 24 -10.78 -10.44 8.06
CA VAL A 24 -10.60 -10.19 9.49
C VAL A 24 -10.78 -8.70 9.78
N TYR A 25 -10.98 -8.33 11.05
CA TYR A 25 -11.06 -6.92 11.45
C TYR A 25 -9.83 -6.14 10.94
N PRO A 26 -10.00 -4.95 10.33
CA PRO A 26 -11.23 -4.14 10.28
C PRO A 26 -12.19 -4.45 9.11
N ALA A 27 -11.86 -5.39 8.23
CA ALA A 27 -12.78 -5.79 7.17
C ALA A 27 -13.98 -6.56 7.75
N ILE A 28 -15.14 -6.40 7.12
CA ILE A 28 -16.41 -7.06 7.51
C ILE A 28 -16.92 -8.03 6.44
N LYS A 29 -16.21 -8.14 5.33
CA LYS A 29 -16.44 -9.03 4.20
C LYS A 29 -15.14 -9.13 3.40
N SER A 30 -15.11 -10.06 2.46
CA SER A 30 -14.10 -10.13 1.40
C SER A 30 -14.78 -10.38 0.06
N ASP A 31 -14.24 -9.82 -1.01
CA ASP A 31 -14.54 -10.22 -2.39
C ASP A 31 -13.41 -11.01 -3.07
N GLY A 32 -12.34 -11.28 -2.31
CA GLY A 32 -11.17 -12.06 -2.69
C GLY A 32 -11.49 -13.44 -3.26
N GLN A 33 -10.89 -13.74 -4.41
CA GLN A 33 -11.01 -15.02 -5.12
C GLN A 33 -9.67 -15.72 -5.32
N ASN A 34 -8.59 -15.17 -4.78
CA ASN A 34 -7.22 -15.66 -4.95
C ASN A 34 -6.86 -15.83 -6.43
N TRP A 35 -6.98 -14.77 -7.22
CA TRP A 35 -6.65 -14.80 -8.66
C TRP A 35 -5.21 -15.21 -8.96
N ALA A 36 -4.29 -15.00 -8.01
CA ALA A 36 -2.92 -15.50 -8.11
C ALA A 36 -2.77 -17.02 -7.92
N GLY A 37 -3.80 -17.72 -7.44
CA GLY A 37 -3.79 -19.17 -7.21
C GLY A 37 -2.79 -19.64 -6.15
N VAL A 38 -2.46 -18.79 -5.17
CA VAL A 38 -1.48 -19.15 -4.12
C VAL A 38 -2.09 -20.10 -3.09
N ALA A 39 -1.26 -20.95 -2.49
CA ALA A 39 -1.73 -21.92 -1.48
C ALA A 39 -2.30 -21.24 -0.22
N THR A 40 -1.82 -20.04 0.11
CA THR A 40 -2.28 -19.26 1.26
C THR A 40 -2.55 -17.83 0.79
N PRO A 41 -3.79 -17.52 0.39
CA PRO A 41 -4.17 -16.16 0.05
C PRO A 41 -4.18 -15.27 1.29
N ILE A 42 -4.09 -13.96 1.09
CA ILE A 42 -4.17 -12.99 2.19
C ILE A 42 -5.65 -12.63 2.44
N PRO A 43 -6.17 -12.72 3.68
CA PRO A 43 -7.51 -12.24 3.98
C PRO A 43 -7.58 -10.71 3.87
N GLU A 44 -8.72 -10.18 3.42
CA GLU A 44 -8.99 -8.75 3.54
C GLU A 44 -9.00 -8.30 5.01
N GLY A 45 -8.57 -7.07 5.27
CA GLY A 45 -8.35 -6.53 6.60
C GLY A 45 -6.98 -6.86 7.21
N TYR A 46 -6.19 -7.74 6.59
CA TYR A 46 -4.78 -7.90 6.98
C TYR A 46 -4.00 -6.62 6.75
N ARG A 47 -3.06 -6.34 7.67
CA ARG A 47 -2.15 -5.19 7.58
C ARG A 47 -0.75 -5.65 7.23
N ILE A 48 -0.19 -5.08 6.16
CA ILE A 48 1.23 -5.21 5.84
C ILE A 48 2.01 -4.01 6.37
N GLN A 49 3.29 -4.22 6.63
CA GLN A 49 4.21 -3.18 7.07
C GLN A 49 5.56 -3.36 6.40
N LEU A 50 6.18 -2.27 5.96
CA LEU A 50 7.58 -2.31 5.54
C LEU A 50 8.47 -2.46 6.78
N ASP A 51 9.54 -3.25 6.71
CA ASP A 51 10.48 -3.41 7.83
C ASP A 51 10.89 -2.03 8.40
N PRO A 52 10.54 -1.74 9.68
CA PRO A 52 10.82 -0.43 10.28
C PRO A 52 12.32 -0.16 10.46
N ASN A 53 13.18 -1.16 10.32
CA ASN A 53 14.64 -0.99 10.46
C ASN A 53 15.32 -0.55 9.16
N ILE A 54 14.62 -0.53 8.04
CA ILE A 54 15.18 -0.07 6.76
C ILE A 54 15.40 1.44 6.82
N ASN A 55 16.62 1.88 6.50
CA ASN A 55 16.90 3.29 6.32
C ASN A 55 16.41 3.75 4.93
N VAL A 56 15.14 4.17 4.87
CA VAL A 56 14.50 4.63 3.63
C VAL A 56 15.24 5.82 3.01
N ASP A 57 15.76 6.74 3.83
CA ASP A 57 16.47 7.93 3.36
C ASP A 57 17.82 7.58 2.69
N ALA A 58 18.37 6.38 2.92
CA ALA A 58 19.60 5.90 2.29
C ALA A 58 19.38 5.15 0.96
N ILE A 59 18.14 4.89 0.54
CA ILE A 59 17.85 4.16 -0.71
C ILE A 59 18.06 5.09 -1.90
N SER A 60 19.03 4.74 -2.76
CA SER A 60 19.34 5.48 -3.98
C SER A 60 18.21 5.37 -5.01
N GLY A 61 17.99 6.46 -5.76
CA GLY A 61 16.99 6.52 -6.83
C GLY A 61 15.55 6.71 -6.37
N MET A 62 15.30 6.69 -5.05
CA MET A 62 13.94 6.81 -4.52
C MET A 62 13.38 8.24 -4.70
N THR A 63 12.25 8.34 -5.38
CA THR A 63 11.53 9.59 -5.59
C THR A 63 10.98 10.15 -4.26
N PRO A 64 10.66 11.45 -4.18
CA PRO A 64 10.01 12.01 -2.99
C PRO A 64 8.72 11.27 -2.62
N GLY A 65 7.93 10.85 -3.61
CA GLY A 65 6.69 10.12 -3.43
C GLY A 65 6.91 8.73 -2.84
N GLU A 66 7.78 7.92 -3.45
CA GLU A 66 8.14 6.59 -2.91
C GLU A 66 8.66 6.68 -1.48
N ARG A 67 9.44 7.71 -1.15
CA ARG A 67 9.97 7.92 0.20
C ARG A 67 8.88 8.18 1.22
N VAL A 68 7.88 8.98 0.88
CA VAL A 68 6.70 9.20 1.73
C VAL A 68 5.89 7.91 1.89
N ILE A 69 5.66 7.17 0.81
CA ILE A 69 4.92 5.90 0.86
C ILE A 69 5.68 4.87 1.72
N ALA A 70 6.99 4.71 1.52
CA ALA A 70 7.82 3.82 2.32
C ALA A 70 7.81 4.18 3.82
N LYS A 71 7.97 5.46 4.18
CA LYS A 71 7.88 5.92 5.59
C LYS A 71 6.48 5.69 6.19
N THR A 72 5.44 5.84 5.37
CA THR A 72 4.06 5.52 5.77
C THR A 72 3.91 4.03 6.01
N LEU A 73 4.42 3.18 5.12
CA LEU A 73 4.42 1.73 5.26
C LEU A 73 5.21 1.26 6.48
N GLN A 74 6.28 1.95 6.90
CA GLN A 74 7.01 1.63 8.13
C GLN A 74 6.22 1.96 9.39
N THR A 75 5.51 3.09 9.42
CA THR A 75 4.84 3.57 10.65
C THR A 75 3.41 3.06 10.75
N HIS A 76 2.65 3.21 9.67
CA HIS A 76 1.23 2.96 9.60
C HIS A 76 0.86 1.75 8.73
N GLY A 77 1.77 1.25 7.88
CA GLY A 77 1.48 0.08 7.05
C GLY A 77 0.35 0.31 6.05
N ALA A 78 -0.18 -0.78 5.50
CA ALA A 78 -1.31 -0.77 4.58
C ALA A 78 -2.27 -1.92 4.83
N TYR A 79 -3.57 -1.68 4.72
CA TYR A 79 -4.60 -2.72 4.82
C TYR A 79 -4.99 -3.24 3.43
N VAL A 80 -5.16 -4.56 3.31
CA VAL A 80 -5.82 -5.18 2.16
C VAL A 80 -7.31 -4.86 2.27
N VAL A 81 -7.91 -4.26 1.25
CA VAL A 81 -9.33 -3.85 1.29
C VAL A 81 -10.17 -4.33 0.12
N ASP A 82 -9.55 -4.99 -0.87
CA ASP A 82 -10.18 -5.30 -2.15
C ASP A 82 -9.34 -6.32 -2.95
N GLN A 83 -10.01 -7.14 -3.75
CA GLN A 83 -9.37 -7.95 -4.79
C GLN A 83 -8.98 -7.10 -6.01
N GLY A 84 -7.70 -7.11 -6.36
CA GLY A 84 -7.17 -6.39 -7.52
C GLY A 84 -6.50 -7.31 -8.54
N GLY A 85 -6.29 -6.83 -9.77
CA GLY A 85 -5.55 -7.58 -10.80
C GLY A 85 -4.02 -7.50 -10.65
N ALA A 86 -3.51 -6.58 -9.83
CA ALA A 86 -2.07 -6.37 -9.62
C ALA A 86 -1.58 -7.06 -8.34
N ARG A 87 -0.27 -7.33 -8.25
CA ARG A 87 0.32 -7.89 -7.02
C ARG A 87 0.10 -6.99 -5.81
N MET A 88 0.20 -5.68 -6.01
CA MET A 88 -0.09 -4.67 -5.01
C MET A 88 -0.45 -3.38 -5.72
N ALA A 89 -1.62 -2.83 -5.41
CA ALA A 89 -2.19 -1.69 -6.09
C ALA A 89 -2.62 -0.64 -5.04
N PHE A 90 -1.96 0.53 -5.07
CA PHE A 90 -2.34 1.69 -4.25
C PHE A 90 -3.03 2.74 -5.10
N ALA A 91 -4.17 3.23 -4.62
CA ALA A 91 -4.76 4.47 -5.10
C ALA A 91 -4.23 5.64 -4.26
N PHE A 92 -4.03 6.80 -4.89
CA PHE A 92 -3.58 8.00 -4.19
C PHE A 92 -4.75 8.85 -3.71
N GLU A 93 -4.48 9.72 -2.74
CA GLU A 93 -5.45 10.71 -2.29
C GLU A 93 -5.89 11.58 -3.48
N LEU A 94 -7.20 11.70 -3.68
CA LEU A 94 -7.79 12.53 -4.72
C LEU A 94 -7.57 14.01 -4.38
N LEU A 95 -6.73 14.67 -5.17
CA LEU A 95 -6.44 16.10 -5.02
C LEU A 95 -7.39 16.93 -5.87
N ASP A 96 -7.58 18.21 -5.52
CA ASP A 96 -8.46 19.14 -6.24
C ASP A 96 -8.12 19.29 -7.73
N ASP A 97 -6.84 19.10 -8.10
CA ASP A 97 -6.34 19.19 -9.46
C ASP A 97 -6.17 17.84 -10.16
N ALA A 98 -6.65 16.75 -9.54
CA ALA A 98 -6.65 15.43 -10.14
C ALA A 98 -7.70 15.33 -11.27
N THR A 99 -7.40 14.50 -12.26
CA THR A 99 -8.31 14.16 -13.36
C THR A 99 -8.31 12.65 -13.55
N ALA A 100 -9.20 12.14 -14.41
CA ALA A 100 -9.25 10.71 -14.74
C ALA A 100 -7.92 10.11 -15.27
N SER A 101 -6.96 10.94 -15.68
CA SER A 101 -5.68 10.50 -16.21
C SER A 101 -4.48 11.13 -15.48
N SER A 102 -4.69 11.80 -14.34
CA SER A 102 -3.64 12.51 -13.62
C SER A 102 -3.94 12.52 -12.12
N PRO A 103 -3.01 12.05 -11.26
CA PRO A 103 -3.22 12.07 -9.81
C PRO A 103 -3.10 13.48 -9.20
N GLY A 104 -2.84 14.51 -10.02
CA GLY A 104 -2.62 15.89 -9.57
C GLY A 104 -1.13 16.24 -9.49
N ALA A 105 -0.83 17.53 -9.34
CA ALA A 105 0.52 18.05 -9.42
C ALA A 105 1.40 17.59 -8.26
N VAL A 106 0.85 17.44 -7.05
CA VAL A 106 1.62 17.03 -5.86
C VAL A 106 2.24 15.65 -6.08
N TRP A 107 1.47 14.67 -6.56
CA TRP A 107 1.95 13.31 -6.81
C TRP A 107 2.89 13.24 -8.01
N LYS A 108 2.55 13.92 -9.12
CA LYS A 108 3.40 13.96 -10.32
C LYS A 108 4.77 14.58 -10.04
N ASN A 109 4.80 15.71 -9.34
CA ASN A 109 6.05 16.39 -8.97
C ASN A 109 6.87 15.56 -7.97
N ALA A 110 6.21 14.66 -7.23
CA ALA A 110 6.86 13.70 -6.35
C ALA A 110 7.31 12.40 -7.06
N GLY A 111 7.14 12.29 -8.38
CA GLY A 111 7.57 11.15 -9.19
C GLY A 111 6.52 10.04 -9.36
N LEU A 112 5.27 10.26 -8.95
CA LEU A 112 4.18 9.30 -9.07
C LEU A 112 3.20 9.77 -10.16
N ALA A 113 3.30 9.16 -11.34
CA ALA A 113 2.65 9.67 -12.55
C ALA A 113 1.21 9.18 -12.78
N TRP A 114 0.79 8.09 -12.15
CA TRP A 114 -0.53 7.45 -12.29
C TRP A 114 -0.81 6.56 -11.07
N ASP A 115 -2.06 6.19 -10.84
CA ASP A 115 -2.47 5.28 -9.75
C ASP A 115 -1.91 3.88 -9.96
N TYR A 116 -1.60 3.11 -8.91
CA TYR A 116 -0.96 1.78 -9.03
C TYR A 116 0.48 1.80 -9.58
N TYR A 117 1.16 2.95 -9.49
CA TYR A 117 2.55 3.10 -9.87
C TYR A 117 3.46 2.03 -9.23
N ASP A 118 4.37 1.43 -10.02
CA ASP A 118 5.23 0.32 -9.59
C ASP A 118 6.08 0.63 -8.35
N MET A 119 6.45 1.90 -8.14
CA MET A 119 7.26 2.36 -7.00
C MET A 119 8.48 1.45 -6.75
N LYS A 120 9.29 1.26 -7.81
CA LYS A 120 10.34 0.24 -7.91
C LYS A 120 11.47 0.38 -6.89
N SER A 121 11.65 1.56 -6.30
CA SER A 121 12.67 1.78 -5.27
C SER A 121 12.23 1.32 -3.89
N ILE A 122 10.94 1.03 -3.67
CA ILE A 122 10.48 0.46 -2.41
C ILE A 122 10.91 -1.02 -2.33
N PRO A 123 11.57 -1.46 -1.23
CA PRO A 123 12.03 -2.84 -1.10
C PRO A 123 10.86 -3.76 -0.73
N TRP A 124 10.00 -4.06 -1.70
CA TRP A 124 8.78 -4.86 -1.53
C TRP A 124 9.00 -6.25 -0.92
N SER A 125 10.19 -6.84 -1.10
CA SER A 125 10.57 -8.11 -0.48
C SER A 125 10.78 -8.03 1.03
N GLN A 126 10.81 -6.83 1.61
CA GLN A 126 10.99 -6.56 3.04
C GLN A 126 9.68 -6.18 3.73
N LEU A 127 8.55 -6.55 3.12
CA LEU A 127 7.24 -6.46 3.76
C LEU A 127 7.05 -7.60 4.75
N ARG A 128 6.38 -7.29 5.86
CA ARG A 128 5.85 -8.26 6.81
C ARG A 128 4.34 -8.13 6.90
N VAL A 129 3.69 -9.26 7.08
CA VAL A 129 2.28 -9.32 7.46
C VAL A 129 2.21 -9.18 8.98
N LEU A 130 1.39 -8.24 9.47
CA LEU A 130 1.08 -8.10 10.87
C LEU A 130 -0.13 -8.98 11.20
N ALA A 131 -0.05 -9.74 12.28
CA ALA A 131 -1.16 -10.55 12.75
C ALA A 131 -2.38 -9.64 13.05
N PRO A 132 -3.61 -10.06 12.67
CA PRO A 132 -4.80 -9.32 13.05
C PRO A 132 -4.94 -9.27 14.58
N THR A 133 -5.33 -8.11 15.10
CA THR A 133 -5.48 -7.88 16.55
C THR A 133 -6.67 -8.64 17.16
N ALA A 134 -7.56 -9.20 16.34
CA ALA A 134 -8.61 -10.14 16.73
C ALA A 134 -9.08 -10.95 15.51
N ALA A 135 -9.40 -12.24 15.70
CA ALA A 135 -10.16 -13.00 14.70
C ALA A 135 -11.64 -12.57 14.77
N PRO A 136 -12.37 -12.49 13.64
CA PRO A 136 -13.81 -12.30 13.68
C PRO A 136 -14.46 -13.45 14.47
N VAL A 137 -15.36 -13.08 15.38
CA VAL A 137 -16.20 -14.01 16.16
C VAL A 137 -17.35 -14.54 15.34
#